data_AF-C7Q2G2-F1
#
_entry.id   AF-C7Q2G2-F1
#
_cell.length_a   1.000
_cell.length_b   1.000
_cell.length_c   1.000
_cell.angle_alpha   90.00
_cell.angle_beta   90.00
_cell.angle_gamma   90.00
#
_symmetry.space_group_name_H-M   'P 1'
#
loop_
_entity.id
_entity.type
_entity.pdbx_description
1 polymer ?
#
loop_
_entity_poly.entity_id
_entity_poly.type
_entity_poly.pdbx_seq_one_letter_code
_entity_poly.pdbx_strand_id
1 'polypeptide(L)'
;MTTSNDTDLTTPTALLAGARRLERRVADALSGTYDGEIDAELLRGASVQLNGSVIRPLALLVAGTLDDPVTAEEPSIDAELWRLTQEATRLRATTGVPAPLIEATAALQDLACRLVPDPAVVAGRIARLAALQGDLPTSIQASEDGPYLVTNASHLTTWLGEPLPLRPQMALCRCGGSATKPFCDGAHATNGFSGAKSPARVADRRDTYPGQQVTVLDNRGICAHSGLCTDRLPTVFRQGQEPFVAPSGGRMDEIVRAVRACPSGALSFAIDDREAREQVDQDRPAAIEVSKDGPYRVTGSIPLTGADGEPEPRNAGSSTEHYSLCRCGQSQNKPFCSGMHWYVDFQDPPAPSEPTLFQWAGGLPALTRMTRIFYAKHVPADPLLAPIFANMSPDHPERVAAWLGETFGGPTVYTDTYGGYDRMVGQHAGKGLSEEQRARWAQLIVRSADEAGLPSDPEFRAAFVSYIEWGSRIAVENSQPGAHPPPHMPVPRWWWVCGATPDARVSALAVQTNPEGPVMTLPANDAPLSFDAHIRTLFREMDRRSMKFVFDLWSHDDVSRHAEAILGRLRQGSMPCDGAWPREKTDVFERWIRAGKPA
;
A
#
# COMPACT_ATOMS: atom_id res chain seq x y z
N MET A 1 -44.44 23.99 2.16
CA MET A 1 -43.46 25.03 2.52
C MET A 1 -42.61 24.47 3.64
N THR A 2 -41.50 23.85 3.28
CA THR A 2 -40.45 23.38 4.20
C THR A 2 -39.21 24.18 3.86
N THR A 3 -38.85 25.11 4.74
CA THR A 3 -37.68 25.98 4.61
C THR A 3 -36.42 25.16 4.89
N SER A 4 -35.69 24.79 3.84
CA SER A 4 -34.28 24.37 3.97
C SER A 4 -33.48 25.58 4.42
N ASN A 5 -32.89 25.50 5.61
CA ASN A 5 -31.98 26.50 6.15
C ASN A 5 -30.52 26.07 5.90
N ASP A 6 -30.23 25.62 4.67
CA ASP A 6 -28.86 25.35 4.24
C ASP A 6 -28.15 26.70 4.06
N THR A 7 -27.24 27.01 4.98
CA THR A 7 -26.29 28.11 4.79
C THR A 7 -25.43 27.76 3.58
N ASP A 8 -25.61 28.47 2.47
CA ASP A 8 -24.89 28.27 1.22
C ASP A 8 -23.38 28.48 1.44
N LEU A 9 -22.61 27.37 1.51
CA LEU A 9 -21.18 27.34 1.81
C LEU A 9 -20.30 27.58 0.56
N THR A 10 -20.86 28.13 -0.52
CA THR A 10 -20.21 28.30 -1.83
C THR A 10 -19.21 29.46 -1.90
N THR A 11 -18.70 29.96 -0.77
CA THR A 11 -17.68 31.02 -0.73
C THR A 11 -16.57 30.69 0.26
N PRO A 12 -15.33 31.18 0.04
CA PRO A 12 -14.24 31.04 1.03
C PRO A 12 -14.61 31.58 2.42
N THR A 13 -15.38 32.67 2.47
CA THR A 13 -15.95 33.27 3.68
C THR A 13 -16.82 32.28 4.45
N ALA A 14 -17.75 31.62 3.76
CA ALA A 14 -18.66 30.66 4.37
C ALA A 14 -17.93 29.39 4.84
N LEU A 15 -16.95 28.89 4.06
CA LEU A 15 -16.08 27.79 4.47
C LEU A 15 -15.29 28.12 5.73
N LEU A 16 -14.71 29.32 5.83
CA LEU A 16 -13.96 29.75 7.01
C LEU A 16 -14.84 29.80 8.26
N ALA A 17 -16.06 30.34 8.15
CA ALA A 17 -17.03 30.35 9.24
C ALA A 17 -17.37 28.93 9.70
N GLY A 18 -17.60 28.00 8.75
CA GLY A 18 -17.84 26.59 9.07
C GLY A 18 -16.64 25.89 9.71
N ALA A 19 -15.42 26.14 9.23
CA ALA A 19 -14.21 25.59 9.81
C ALA A 19 -14.00 26.07 11.25
N ARG A 20 -14.29 27.34 11.56
CA ARG A 20 -14.24 27.88 12.93
C ARG A 20 -15.30 27.29 13.85
N ARG A 21 -16.52 27.05 13.35
CA ARG A 21 -17.55 26.31 14.09
C ARG A 21 -17.08 24.90 14.43
N LEU A 22 -16.57 24.17 13.43
CA LEU A 22 -16.02 22.82 13.61
C LEU A 22 -14.90 22.81 14.66
N GLU A 23 -14.00 23.80 14.62
CA GLU A 23 -12.87 23.91 15.55
C GLU A 23 -13.32 24.09 16.99
N ARG A 24 -14.27 24.99 17.25
CA ARG A 24 -14.85 25.16 18.59
C ARG A 24 -15.45 23.87 19.13
N ARG A 25 -16.14 23.12 18.27
CA ARG A 25 -16.76 21.84 18.66
C ARG A 25 -15.74 20.75 18.96
N VAL A 26 -14.64 20.71 18.19
CA VAL A 26 -13.50 19.84 18.50
C VAL A 26 -12.86 20.26 19.83
N ALA A 27 -12.72 21.56 20.10
CA ALA A 27 -12.19 22.07 21.37
C ALA A 27 -13.12 21.73 22.56
N ASP A 28 -14.43 21.91 22.40
CA ASP A 28 -15.43 21.56 23.41
C ASP A 28 -15.38 20.05 23.72
N ALA A 29 -15.31 19.21 22.69
CA ALA A 29 -15.13 17.76 22.82
C ALA A 29 -13.84 17.41 23.56
N LEU A 30 -12.74 18.11 23.32
CA LEU A 30 -11.48 17.88 24.04
C LEU A 30 -11.50 18.37 25.51
N SER A 31 -12.38 19.31 25.85
CA SER A 31 -12.47 19.94 27.18
C SER A 31 -13.47 19.30 28.15
N GLY A 32 -14.49 18.59 27.62
CA GLY A 32 -15.51 17.90 28.42
C GLY A 32 -15.19 16.44 28.72
N THR A 33 -16.07 15.77 29.48
CA THR A 33 -16.19 14.29 29.45
C THR A 33 -16.83 13.90 28.11
N TYR A 34 -16.05 13.91 27.04
CA TYR A 34 -16.51 13.46 25.73
C TYR A 34 -16.75 11.95 25.76
N ASP A 35 -18.01 11.57 25.57
CA ASP A 35 -18.50 10.18 25.53
C ASP A 35 -18.53 9.64 24.08
N GLY A 36 -17.77 10.26 23.18
CA GLY A 36 -17.88 10.02 21.74
C GLY A 36 -16.96 8.92 21.21
N GLU A 37 -17.35 8.37 20.05
CA GLU A 37 -16.74 7.21 19.40
C GLU A 37 -15.32 7.45 18.83
N ILE A 38 -14.85 8.71 18.77
CA ILE A 38 -13.56 9.06 18.15
C ILE A 38 -12.48 9.22 19.21
N ASP A 39 -11.33 8.57 18.98
CA ASP A 39 -10.16 8.63 19.86
C ASP A 39 -9.66 10.08 20.11
N ALA A 40 -9.34 10.38 21.37
CA ALA A 40 -8.95 11.72 21.80
C ALA A 40 -7.61 12.20 21.22
N GLU A 41 -6.67 11.31 20.93
CA GLU A 41 -5.41 11.66 20.28
C GLU A 41 -5.63 11.99 18.81
N LEU A 42 -6.48 11.22 18.12
CA LEU A 42 -6.93 11.54 16.77
C LEU A 42 -7.62 12.92 16.70
N LEU A 43 -8.48 13.25 17.67
CA LEU A 43 -9.10 14.58 17.76
C LEU A 43 -8.10 15.70 17.99
N ARG A 44 -7.08 15.50 18.85
CA ARG A 44 -6.01 16.49 19.07
C ARG A 44 -5.24 16.76 17.78
N GLY A 45 -4.82 15.71 17.08
CA GLY A 45 -4.17 15.84 15.77
C GLY A 45 -5.06 16.56 14.74
N ALA A 46 -6.37 16.27 14.74
CA ALA A 46 -7.33 16.93 13.88
C ALA A 46 -7.46 18.44 14.18
N SER A 47 -7.48 18.83 15.46
CA SER A 47 -7.52 20.24 15.86
C SER A 47 -6.30 21.02 15.35
N VAL A 48 -5.10 20.44 15.46
CA VAL A 48 -3.86 21.05 14.96
C VAL A 48 -3.93 21.24 13.44
N GLN A 49 -4.32 20.19 12.71
CA GLN A 49 -4.41 20.26 11.24
C GLN A 49 -5.51 21.21 10.76
N LEU A 50 -6.67 21.25 11.45
CA LEU A 50 -7.76 22.16 11.13
C LEU A 50 -7.31 23.62 11.28
N ASN A 51 -6.58 23.95 12.34
CA ASN A 51 -6.04 25.29 12.54
C ASN A 51 -4.95 25.64 11.51
N GLY A 52 -3.93 24.78 11.36
CA GLY A 52 -2.75 25.06 10.55
C GLY A 52 -2.97 24.96 9.03
N SER A 53 -3.85 24.04 8.60
CA SER A 53 -4.02 23.69 7.18
C SER A 53 -5.42 23.97 6.63
N VAL A 54 -6.40 24.39 7.43
CA VAL A 54 -7.74 24.77 6.93
C VAL A 54 -8.06 26.22 7.27
N ILE A 55 -8.13 26.57 8.57
CA ILE A 55 -8.52 27.90 9.03
C ILE A 55 -7.51 28.96 8.59
N ARG A 56 -6.22 28.74 8.86
CA ARG A 56 -5.15 29.65 8.45
C ARG A 56 -5.19 29.97 6.94
N PRO A 57 -5.12 28.99 6.02
CA PRO A 57 -5.13 29.31 4.60
C PRO A 57 -6.45 29.94 4.12
N LEU A 58 -7.61 29.52 4.63
CA LEU A 58 -8.89 30.17 4.29
C LEU A 58 -8.95 31.63 4.77
N ALA A 59 -8.36 31.94 5.93
CA ALA A 59 -8.30 33.30 6.45
C ALA A 59 -7.48 34.26 5.56
N LEU A 60 -6.54 33.75 4.76
CA LEU A 60 -5.80 34.56 3.78
C LEU A 60 -6.69 35.03 2.61
N LEU A 61 -7.85 34.41 2.40
CA LEU A 61 -8.75 34.69 1.28
C LEU A 61 -9.91 35.62 1.64
N VAL A 62 -10.12 35.90 2.93
CA VAL A 62 -11.30 36.61 3.43
C VAL A 62 -10.88 37.95 4.03
N ALA A 63 -11.51 39.03 3.57
CA ALA A 63 -11.36 40.35 4.17
C ALA A 63 -12.51 40.64 5.15
N GLY A 64 -12.17 41.05 6.38
CA GLY A 64 -13.15 41.54 7.38
C GLY A 64 -13.51 40.55 8.50
N THR A 65 -14.36 41.02 9.42
CA THR A 65 -14.89 40.23 10.53
C THR A 65 -16.07 39.38 10.06
N LEU A 66 -16.05 38.09 10.41
CA LEU A 66 -17.14 37.16 10.15
C LEU A 66 -18.18 37.27 11.26
N ASP A 67 -19.43 37.49 10.89
CA ASP A 67 -20.56 37.26 11.79
C ASP A 67 -20.85 35.75 11.84
N ASP A 68 -21.12 35.26 13.05
CA ASP A 68 -21.37 33.85 13.32
C ASP A 68 -22.89 33.66 13.56
N PRO A 69 -23.68 33.34 12.51
CA PRO A 69 -25.10 33.07 12.71
C PRO A 69 -25.26 31.78 13.51
N VAL A 70 -25.92 31.89 14.66
CA VAL A 70 -26.28 30.75 15.53
C VAL A 70 -27.37 29.92 14.83
N THR A 71 -27.10 28.63 14.58
CA THR A 71 -28.05 27.68 14.00
C THR A 71 -28.74 26.84 15.09
N ALA A 72 -29.98 26.41 14.84
CA ALA A 72 -30.88 25.82 15.85
C ALA A 72 -30.70 24.31 16.11
N GLU A 73 -29.97 23.59 15.25
CA GLU A 73 -29.57 22.19 15.46
C GLU A 73 -28.11 22.02 15.07
N GLU A 74 -27.29 21.44 15.95
CA GLU A 74 -25.86 21.26 15.73
C GLU A 74 -25.57 19.85 15.18
N PRO A 75 -25.25 19.69 13.88
CA PRO A 75 -24.93 18.38 13.29
C PRO A 75 -23.68 17.79 13.95
N SER A 76 -23.44 16.47 14.00
CA SER A 76 -22.22 15.89 14.62
C SER A 76 -20.90 16.45 14.03
N ILE A 77 -19.76 16.29 14.73
CA ILE A 77 -18.43 16.70 14.22
C ILE A 77 -18.17 16.09 12.83
N ASP A 78 -18.44 14.79 12.69
CA ASP A 78 -18.26 14.07 11.43
C ASP A 78 -19.20 14.60 10.32
N ALA A 79 -20.48 14.85 10.63
CA ALA A 79 -21.44 15.36 9.65
C ALA A 79 -21.07 16.77 9.16
N GLU A 80 -20.62 17.65 10.07
CA GLU A 80 -20.16 18.99 9.72
C GLU A 80 -18.87 18.96 8.90
N LEU A 81 -17.89 18.17 9.31
CA LEU A 81 -16.63 17.97 8.59
C LEU A 81 -16.89 17.44 7.18
N TRP A 82 -17.75 16.42 7.04
CA TRP A 82 -18.08 15.84 5.74
C TRP A 82 -18.80 16.84 4.83
N ARG A 83 -19.72 17.64 5.37
CA ARG A 83 -20.38 18.72 4.61
C ARG A 83 -19.35 19.74 4.13
N LEU A 84 -18.50 20.27 5.02
CA LEU A 84 -17.46 21.25 4.67
C LEU A 84 -16.50 20.72 3.60
N THR A 85 -16.12 19.45 3.72
CA THR A 85 -15.23 18.79 2.76
C THR A 85 -15.83 18.73 1.36
N GLN A 86 -17.11 18.38 1.23
CA GLN A 86 -17.78 18.36 -0.06
C GLN A 86 -17.86 19.76 -0.68
N GLU A 87 -18.18 20.78 0.11
CA GLU A 87 -18.28 22.17 -0.39
C GLU A 87 -16.92 22.74 -0.81
N ALA A 88 -15.87 22.53 -0.01
CA ALA A 88 -14.51 22.89 -0.37
C ALA A 88 -14.06 22.19 -1.66
N THR A 89 -14.42 20.92 -1.82
CA THR A 89 -14.10 20.14 -3.03
C THR A 89 -14.84 20.65 -4.27
N ARG A 90 -16.11 21.06 -4.14
CA ARG A 90 -16.86 21.71 -5.24
C ARG A 90 -16.23 23.03 -5.65
N LEU A 91 -15.89 23.88 -4.68
CA LEU A 91 -15.21 25.15 -4.98
C LEU A 91 -13.86 24.93 -5.63
N ARG A 92 -13.13 23.93 -5.16
CA ARG A 92 -11.85 23.54 -5.73
C ARG A 92 -11.94 23.09 -7.20
N ALA A 93 -13.06 22.48 -7.61
CA ALA A 93 -13.27 22.05 -8.98
C ALA A 93 -13.49 23.22 -9.97
N THR A 94 -13.63 24.46 -9.47
CA THR A 94 -13.75 25.65 -10.31
C THR A 94 -12.38 26.13 -10.83
N THR A 95 -12.37 26.98 -11.85
CA THR A 95 -11.14 27.51 -12.46
C THR A 95 -10.56 28.68 -11.67
N GLY A 96 -9.23 28.82 -11.64
CA GLY A 96 -8.57 29.97 -11.03
C GLY A 96 -8.59 29.97 -9.50
N VAL A 97 -8.75 28.80 -8.88
CA VAL A 97 -8.79 28.64 -7.43
C VAL A 97 -7.42 28.94 -6.82
N PRO A 98 -7.32 29.80 -5.80
CA PRO A 98 -6.05 30.15 -5.19
C PRO A 98 -5.49 29.01 -4.32
N ALA A 99 -4.16 28.89 -4.27
CA ALA A 99 -3.45 27.82 -3.56
C ALA A 99 -3.91 27.61 -2.08
N PRO A 100 -4.21 28.66 -1.29
CA PRO A 100 -4.74 28.46 0.07
C PRO A 100 -6.06 27.68 0.12
N LEU A 101 -6.98 27.84 -0.85
CA LEU A 101 -8.21 27.05 -0.90
C LEU A 101 -7.93 25.59 -1.25
N ILE A 102 -6.94 25.35 -2.13
CA ILE A 102 -6.51 24.00 -2.50
C ILE A 102 -5.88 23.28 -1.30
N GLU A 103 -5.05 23.98 -0.52
CA GLU A 103 -4.46 23.48 0.72
C GLU A 103 -5.54 23.11 1.76
N ALA A 104 -6.48 24.02 2.00
CA ALA A 104 -7.62 23.79 2.89
C ALA A 104 -8.46 22.59 2.46
N THR A 105 -8.70 22.45 1.16
CA THR A 105 -9.44 21.31 0.60
C THR A 105 -8.69 20.00 0.85
N ALA A 106 -7.37 19.97 0.65
CA ALA A 106 -6.57 18.78 0.92
C ALA A 106 -6.67 18.33 2.38
N ALA A 107 -6.53 19.26 3.32
CA ALA A 107 -6.61 18.98 4.74
C ALA A 107 -8.02 18.51 5.17
N LEU A 108 -9.08 19.11 4.63
CA LEU A 108 -10.45 18.68 4.87
C LEU A 108 -10.71 17.25 4.36
N GLN A 109 -10.27 16.91 3.13
CA GLN A 109 -10.44 15.56 2.58
C GLN A 109 -9.72 14.49 3.40
N ASP A 110 -8.52 14.82 3.87
CA ASP A 110 -7.72 13.95 4.72
C ASP A 110 -8.38 13.74 6.08
N LEU A 111 -8.77 14.81 6.79
CA LEU A 111 -9.50 14.74 8.07
C LEU A 111 -10.80 13.95 7.95
N ALA A 112 -11.61 14.21 6.92
CA ALA A 112 -12.87 13.53 6.70
C ALA A 112 -12.71 12.03 6.45
N CYS A 113 -11.56 11.56 5.97
CA CYS A 113 -11.31 10.14 5.81
C CYS A 113 -10.61 9.53 7.02
N ARG A 114 -9.68 10.25 7.66
CA ARG A 114 -8.86 9.73 8.75
C ARG A 114 -9.63 9.54 10.05
N LEU A 115 -10.63 10.38 10.31
CA LEU A 115 -11.46 10.30 11.52
C LEU A 115 -12.54 9.21 11.44
N VAL A 116 -12.65 8.51 10.31
CA VAL A 116 -13.63 7.44 10.10
C VAL A 116 -12.93 6.08 10.24
N PRO A 117 -13.38 5.21 11.16
CA PRO A 117 -12.75 3.90 11.37
C PRO A 117 -13.13 2.87 10.29
N ASP A 118 -14.32 2.96 9.71
CA ASP A 118 -14.83 1.99 8.74
C ASP A 118 -14.21 2.22 7.34
N PRO A 119 -13.39 1.27 6.82
CA PRO A 119 -12.78 1.39 5.50
C PRO A 119 -13.80 1.50 4.34
N ALA A 120 -14.98 0.90 4.47
CA ALA A 120 -16.02 0.97 3.44
C ALA A 120 -16.60 2.39 3.33
N VAL A 121 -16.79 3.06 4.47
CA VAL A 121 -17.22 4.47 4.50
C VAL A 121 -16.13 5.37 3.93
N VAL A 122 -14.85 5.12 4.28
CA VAL A 122 -13.71 5.85 3.71
C VAL A 122 -13.65 5.70 2.18
N ALA A 123 -13.80 4.48 1.66
CA ALA A 123 -13.85 4.23 0.22
C ALA A 123 -15.01 4.99 -0.45
N GLY A 124 -16.20 5.00 0.16
CA GLY A 124 -17.35 5.78 -0.30
C GLY A 124 -17.09 7.30 -0.32
N ARG A 125 -16.44 7.84 0.71
CA ARG A 125 -16.03 9.26 0.77
C ARG A 125 -15.04 9.60 -0.34
N ILE A 126 -14.00 8.79 -0.52
CA ILE A 126 -12.99 8.99 -1.59
C ILE A 126 -13.66 8.98 -2.97
N ALA A 127 -14.54 8.01 -3.24
CA ALA A 127 -15.27 7.93 -4.50
C ALA A 127 -16.15 9.18 -4.75
N ARG A 128 -16.84 9.66 -3.71
CA ARG A 128 -17.64 10.88 -3.79
C ARG A 128 -16.79 12.12 -4.06
N LEU A 129 -15.68 12.27 -3.36
CA LEU A 129 -14.76 13.40 -3.56
C LEU A 129 -14.14 13.36 -4.96
N ALA A 130 -13.76 12.18 -5.44
CA ALA A 130 -13.24 12.00 -6.80
C ALA A 130 -14.27 12.45 -7.85
N ALA A 131 -15.55 12.10 -7.66
CA ALA A 131 -16.61 12.54 -8.55
C ALA A 131 -16.83 14.07 -8.53
N LEU A 132 -16.59 14.75 -7.41
CA LEU A 132 -16.78 16.21 -7.29
C LEU A 132 -15.69 17.04 -8.00
N GLN A 133 -14.49 16.50 -8.18
CA GLN A 133 -13.36 17.16 -8.84
C GLN A 133 -12.76 16.31 -9.97
N GLY A 134 -13.56 15.44 -10.57
CA GLY A 134 -13.12 14.44 -11.55
C GLY A 134 -12.64 15.04 -12.87
N ASP A 135 -13.08 16.26 -13.19
CA ASP A 135 -12.69 16.97 -14.41
C ASP A 135 -11.27 17.57 -14.33
N LEU A 136 -10.65 17.57 -13.14
CA LEU A 136 -9.28 18.07 -12.97
C LEU A 136 -8.26 17.00 -13.40
N PRO A 137 -7.25 17.35 -14.21
CA PRO A 137 -6.19 16.42 -14.56
C PRO A 137 -5.29 16.12 -13.36
N THR A 138 -4.53 15.01 -13.43
CA THR A 138 -3.46 14.75 -12.47
C THR A 138 -2.38 15.82 -12.59
N SER A 139 -2.03 16.46 -11.48
CA SER A 139 -1.02 17.54 -11.47
C SER A 139 -0.38 17.73 -10.09
N ILE A 140 0.78 18.37 -10.07
CA ILE A 140 1.43 18.87 -8.85
C ILE A 140 1.62 20.38 -8.99
N GLN A 141 1.19 21.15 -8.00
CA GLN A 141 1.48 22.57 -7.89
C GLN A 141 2.39 22.83 -6.69
N ALA A 142 3.48 23.56 -6.87
CA ALA A 142 4.32 24.04 -5.77
C ALA A 142 3.75 25.36 -5.23
N SER A 143 3.09 25.31 -4.07
CA SER A 143 2.57 26.52 -3.42
C SER A 143 3.71 27.45 -2.99
N GLU A 144 3.45 28.76 -2.98
CA GLU A 144 4.38 29.78 -2.49
C GLU A 144 4.67 29.54 -1.02
N ASP A 145 5.96 29.36 -0.69
CA ASP A 145 6.44 29.04 0.66
C ASP A 145 5.58 27.97 1.37
N GLY A 146 5.04 27.03 0.60
CA GLY A 146 4.00 26.09 1.03
C GLY A 146 4.20 24.67 0.52
N PRO A 147 3.21 23.80 0.74
CA PRO A 147 3.27 22.40 0.35
C PRO A 147 3.23 22.18 -1.17
N TYR A 148 3.45 20.94 -1.59
CA TYR A 148 3.04 20.50 -2.92
C TYR A 148 1.56 20.13 -2.88
N LEU A 149 0.76 20.78 -3.72
CA LEU A 149 -0.66 20.50 -3.87
C LEU A 149 -0.81 19.49 -5.00
N VAL A 150 -1.20 18.26 -4.64
CA VAL A 150 -1.30 17.13 -5.56
C VAL A 150 -2.76 16.85 -5.86
N THR A 151 -3.09 16.78 -7.14
CA THR A 151 -4.46 16.57 -7.63
C THR A 151 -4.55 15.27 -8.38
N ASN A 152 -5.55 14.46 -8.05
CA ASN A 152 -5.94 13.23 -8.75
C ASN A 152 -4.76 12.30 -9.07
N ALA A 153 -3.79 12.20 -8.16
CA ALA A 153 -2.71 11.21 -8.26
C ALA A 153 -3.27 9.82 -7.93
N SER A 154 -3.00 8.85 -8.80
CA SER A 154 -3.48 7.46 -8.65
C SER A 154 -2.53 6.57 -7.85
N HIS A 155 -1.27 6.99 -7.67
CA HIS A 155 -0.25 6.22 -6.97
C HIS A 155 0.62 7.11 -6.09
N LEU A 156 0.62 6.82 -4.78
CA LEU A 156 1.52 7.41 -3.79
C LEU A 156 2.05 6.26 -2.91
N THR A 157 3.36 6.07 -2.88
CA THR A 157 3.97 4.95 -2.13
C THR A 157 5.17 5.39 -1.30
N THR A 158 5.50 4.60 -0.29
CA THR A 158 6.81 4.69 0.39
C THR A 158 7.91 4.12 -0.50
N TRP A 159 9.17 4.30 -0.12
CA TRP A 159 10.34 3.70 -0.77
C TRP A 159 10.34 2.16 -0.72
N LEU A 160 9.53 1.57 0.17
CA LEU A 160 9.31 0.13 0.26
C LEU A 160 8.24 -0.37 -0.71
N GLY A 161 7.59 0.53 -1.45
CA GLY A 161 6.45 0.24 -2.33
C GLY A 161 5.13 0.05 -1.57
N GLU A 162 5.05 0.48 -0.31
CA GLU A 162 3.81 0.42 0.46
C GLU A 162 2.90 1.58 0.05
N PRO A 163 1.61 1.33 -0.22
CA PRO A 163 0.68 2.39 -0.58
C PRO A 163 0.42 3.33 0.60
N LEU A 164 0.41 4.63 0.33
CA LEU A 164 0.00 5.65 1.29
C LEU A 164 -1.46 6.08 1.02
N PRO A 165 -2.17 6.64 2.02
CA PRO A 165 -3.54 7.10 1.83
C PRO A 165 -3.66 8.12 0.68
N LEU A 166 -4.49 7.81 -0.31
CA LEU A 166 -4.78 8.70 -1.44
C LEU A 166 -6.05 9.48 -1.21
N ARG A 167 -6.03 10.78 -1.55
CA ARG A 167 -7.20 11.64 -1.67
C ARG A 167 -7.18 12.31 -3.03
N PRO A 168 -8.35 12.64 -3.62
CA PRO A 168 -8.41 13.41 -4.86
C PRO A 168 -7.63 14.72 -4.78
N GLN A 169 -7.61 15.39 -3.62
CA GLN A 169 -6.73 16.51 -3.36
C GLN A 169 -5.88 16.25 -2.11
N MET A 170 -4.56 16.38 -2.25
CA MET A 170 -3.59 16.15 -1.17
C MET A 170 -2.62 17.33 -1.07
N ALA A 171 -2.05 17.53 0.12
CA ALA A 171 -0.96 18.46 0.36
C ALA A 171 0.23 17.67 0.91
N LEU A 172 1.33 17.61 0.16
CA LEU A 172 2.56 16.95 0.58
C LEU A 172 3.55 17.95 1.17
N CYS A 173 4.19 17.57 2.28
CA CYS A 173 5.14 18.42 2.98
C CYS A 173 6.36 18.71 2.10
N ARG A 174 6.65 20.00 1.91
CA ARG A 174 7.85 20.49 1.21
C ARG A 174 8.91 21.04 2.17
N CYS A 175 8.48 21.50 3.34
CA CYS A 175 9.30 22.24 4.28
C CYS A 175 10.17 21.37 5.22
N GLY A 176 9.97 20.05 5.24
CA GLY A 176 10.66 19.14 6.16
C GLY A 176 10.21 19.24 7.62
N GLY A 177 9.26 20.13 7.95
CA GLY A 177 8.85 20.41 9.33
C GLY A 177 7.57 19.71 9.80
N SER A 178 6.81 19.06 8.91
CA SER A 178 5.53 18.45 9.31
C SER A 178 5.72 17.26 10.25
N ALA A 179 4.83 17.09 11.22
CA ALA A 179 4.72 15.93 12.08
C ALA A 179 3.99 14.75 11.41
N THR A 180 3.19 15.01 10.37
CA THR A 180 2.38 14.02 9.65
C THR A 180 2.94 13.69 8.26
N LYS A 181 4.27 13.86 8.09
CA LYS A 181 4.96 13.53 6.82
C LYS A 181 4.55 12.12 6.34
N PRO A 182 4.36 11.95 5.03
CA PRO A 182 4.68 12.90 3.95
C PRO A 182 3.62 14.01 3.73
N PHE A 183 2.52 14.00 4.47
CA PHE A 183 1.48 15.02 4.33
C PHE A 183 1.86 16.34 5.00
N CYS A 184 1.19 17.42 4.63
CA CYS A 184 1.36 18.74 5.22
C CYS A 184 0.36 18.95 6.36
N ASP A 185 0.84 19.52 7.46
CA ASP A 185 0.05 19.95 8.63
C ASP A 185 0.06 21.48 8.83
N GLY A 186 0.68 22.23 7.91
CA GLY A 186 0.78 23.69 7.97
C GLY A 186 2.04 24.21 8.66
N ALA A 187 2.96 23.33 9.14
CA ALA A 187 4.19 23.74 9.82
C ALA A 187 5.08 24.71 9.00
N HIS A 188 4.96 24.69 7.67
CA HIS A 188 5.69 25.60 6.78
C HIS A 188 5.42 27.08 7.07
N ALA A 189 4.23 27.42 7.60
CA ALA A 189 3.83 28.81 7.85
C ALA A 189 4.58 29.44 9.04
N THR A 190 5.16 28.64 9.93
CA THR A 190 5.81 29.11 11.16
C THR A 190 7.27 28.68 11.29
N ASN A 191 7.74 27.74 10.47
CA ASN A 191 9.12 27.22 10.56
C ASN A 191 10.14 27.98 9.69
N GLY A 192 9.76 29.12 9.10
CA GLY A 192 10.64 29.95 8.26
C GLY A 192 10.97 29.35 6.89
N PHE A 193 10.16 28.40 6.41
CA PHE A 193 10.36 27.79 5.11
C PHE A 193 10.23 28.82 3.97
N SER A 194 11.16 28.76 3.03
CA SER A 194 11.06 29.46 1.75
C SER A 194 11.18 28.49 0.59
N GLY A 195 10.29 28.64 -0.38
CA GLY A 195 10.24 27.93 -1.64
C GLY A 195 11.22 28.46 -2.68
N ALA A 196 11.91 29.56 -2.43
CA ALA A 196 12.81 30.21 -3.40
C ALA A 196 14.03 29.36 -3.77
N LYS A 197 14.49 29.53 -5.03
CA LYS A 197 15.77 28.97 -5.51
C LYS A 197 16.93 29.75 -4.89
N SER A 198 17.94 29.04 -4.40
CA SER A 198 19.15 29.67 -3.88
C SER A 198 20.01 30.22 -5.02
N PRO A 199 20.62 31.41 -4.87
CA PRO A 199 21.69 31.88 -5.76
C PRO A 199 22.92 30.96 -5.76
N ALA A 200 23.14 30.21 -4.68
CA ALA A 200 24.28 29.29 -4.54
C ALA A 200 24.03 27.91 -5.18
N ARG A 201 22.88 27.69 -5.83
CA ARG A 201 22.58 26.41 -6.49
C ARG A 201 23.60 26.10 -7.58
N VAL A 202 23.81 24.81 -7.85
CA VAL A 202 24.58 24.36 -9.02
C VAL A 202 23.95 24.96 -10.28
N ALA A 203 24.79 25.62 -11.08
CA ALA A 203 24.36 26.31 -12.29
C ALA A 203 23.74 25.33 -13.30
N ASP A 204 22.77 25.81 -14.07
CA ASP A 204 22.25 25.07 -15.21
C ASP A 204 23.33 24.95 -16.29
N ARG A 205 23.98 23.79 -16.36
CA ARG A 205 25.02 23.49 -17.33
C ARG A 205 24.93 22.04 -17.74
N ARG A 206 24.81 21.83 -19.05
CA ARG A 206 24.76 20.51 -19.64
C ARG A 206 26.13 20.11 -20.18
N ASP A 207 26.77 19.19 -19.48
CA ASP A 207 28.06 18.62 -19.85
C ASP A 207 27.86 17.42 -20.79
N THR A 208 28.76 17.26 -21.77
CA THR A 208 28.72 16.22 -22.80
C THR A 208 29.98 15.39 -22.74
N TYR A 209 29.83 14.07 -22.66
CA TYR A 209 30.93 13.11 -22.54
C TYR A 209 30.86 12.10 -23.69
N PRO A 210 31.61 12.31 -24.77
CA PRO A 210 31.63 11.41 -25.91
C PRO A 210 32.19 10.03 -25.54
N GLY A 211 31.48 8.97 -25.93
CA GLY A 211 31.93 7.58 -25.82
C GLY A 211 31.97 6.91 -27.19
N GLN A 212 32.51 5.68 -27.24
CA GLN A 212 32.65 4.95 -28.52
C GLN A 212 31.30 4.50 -29.11
N GLN A 213 30.33 4.14 -28.25
CA GLN A 213 29.01 3.63 -28.67
C GLN A 213 27.86 4.57 -28.27
N VAL A 214 28.07 5.38 -27.23
CA VAL A 214 27.05 6.25 -26.66
C VAL A 214 27.74 7.46 -26.03
N THR A 215 27.14 8.64 -26.23
CA THR A 215 27.55 9.88 -25.58
C THR A 215 26.69 10.10 -24.34
N VAL A 216 27.30 10.33 -23.18
CA VAL A 216 26.57 10.61 -21.93
C VAL A 216 26.39 12.12 -21.79
N LEU A 217 25.18 12.53 -21.42
CA LEU A 217 24.82 13.92 -21.17
C LEU A 217 24.47 14.06 -19.69
N ASP A 218 25.06 15.04 -19.00
CA ASP A 218 24.85 15.26 -17.57
C ASP A 218 24.56 16.73 -17.31
N ASN A 219 23.52 17.03 -16.53
CA ASN A 219 23.31 18.36 -15.99
C ASN A 219 23.28 18.29 -14.46
N ARG A 220 24.39 18.68 -13.85
CA ARG A 220 24.55 18.67 -12.40
C ARG A 220 23.58 19.59 -11.67
N GLY A 221 23.07 20.64 -12.34
CA GLY A 221 22.02 21.50 -11.79
C GLY A 221 20.68 20.76 -11.55
N ILE A 222 20.47 19.61 -12.20
CA ILE A 222 19.28 18.75 -12.04
C ILE A 222 19.53 17.65 -11.00
N CYS A 223 20.78 17.36 -10.65
CA CYS A 223 21.12 16.18 -9.86
C CYS A 223 20.54 16.24 -8.44
N ALA A 224 19.74 15.23 -8.08
CA ALA A 224 19.26 15.06 -6.70
C ALA A 224 20.28 14.37 -5.78
N HIS A 225 21.50 14.11 -6.26
CA HIS A 225 22.57 13.38 -5.56
C HIS A 225 22.11 12.02 -4.98
N SER A 226 21.38 11.24 -5.78
CA SER A 226 20.82 9.96 -5.33
C SER A 226 21.82 8.82 -5.14
N GLY A 227 23.07 8.95 -5.59
CA GLY A 227 24.07 7.87 -5.57
C GLY A 227 23.85 6.73 -6.59
N LEU A 228 22.63 6.56 -7.12
CA LEU A 228 22.27 5.42 -7.95
C LEU A 228 23.16 5.17 -9.20
N CYS A 229 23.73 6.21 -9.79
CA CYS A 229 24.63 6.05 -10.94
C CYS A 229 26.05 5.61 -10.52
N THR A 230 26.58 6.19 -9.44
CA THR A 230 27.91 5.88 -8.89
C THR A 230 27.93 4.50 -8.25
N ASP A 231 26.84 4.10 -7.59
CA ASP A 231 26.75 2.81 -6.91
C ASP A 231 26.62 1.66 -7.91
N ARG A 232 25.91 1.87 -9.02
CA ARG A 232 25.64 0.83 -10.02
C ARG A 232 26.73 0.67 -11.06
N LEU A 233 27.36 1.76 -11.47
CA LEU A 233 28.36 1.74 -12.54
C LEU A 233 29.54 2.67 -12.22
N PRO A 234 30.29 2.40 -11.14
CA PRO A 234 31.37 3.26 -10.66
C PRO A 234 32.55 3.39 -11.64
N THR A 235 32.67 2.47 -12.59
CA THR A 235 33.66 2.54 -13.68
C THR A 235 33.32 3.62 -14.71
N VAL A 236 32.05 4.01 -14.83
CA VAL A 236 31.57 5.09 -15.71
C VAL A 236 31.30 6.37 -14.92
N PHE A 237 30.62 6.31 -13.78
CA PHE A 237 30.27 7.47 -12.95
C PHE A 237 31.19 7.53 -11.73
N ARG A 238 32.24 8.36 -11.79
CA ARG A 238 33.37 8.31 -10.88
C ARG A 238 33.26 9.39 -9.81
N GLN A 239 32.73 9.03 -8.65
CA GLN A 239 32.65 9.94 -7.51
C GLN A 239 34.05 10.45 -7.12
N GLY A 240 34.22 11.76 -7.00
CA GLY A 240 35.49 12.39 -6.61
C GLY A 240 36.58 12.45 -7.69
N GLN A 241 36.27 12.11 -8.94
CA GLN A 241 37.22 12.19 -10.06
C GLN A 241 36.72 13.13 -11.16
N GLU A 242 37.65 13.74 -11.89
CA GLU A 242 37.37 14.54 -13.08
C GLU A 242 38.06 13.95 -14.33
N PRO A 243 37.37 13.82 -15.48
CA PRO A 243 35.94 14.07 -15.67
C PRO A 243 35.06 13.10 -14.86
N PHE A 244 33.95 13.58 -14.30
CA PHE A 244 33.03 12.72 -13.55
C PHE A 244 32.59 11.47 -14.34
N VAL A 245 32.31 11.62 -15.63
CA VAL A 245 31.88 10.52 -16.50
C VAL A 245 33.05 10.01 -17.33
N ALA A 246 33.25 8.69 -17.33
CA ALA A 246 34.13 7.95 -18.23
C ALA A 246 33.27 7.03 -19.13
N PRO A 247 32.77 7.50 -20.29
CA PRO A 247 31.83 6.75 -21.12
C PRO A 247 32.34 5.40 -21.65
N SER A 248 33.66 5.20 -21.70
CA SER A 248 34.28 3.93 -22.11
C SER A 248 34.47 2.94 -20.95
N GLY A 249 34.01 3.28 -19.74
CA GLY A 249 34.17 2.46 -18.53
C GLY A 249 33.16 1.32 -18.38
N GLY A 250 32.20 1.17 -19.30
CA GLY A 250 31.15 0.17 -19.23
C GLY A 250 30.55 -0.11 -20.60
N ARG A 251 29.78 -1.19 -20.71
CA ARG A 251 29.07 -1.51 -21.95
C ARG A 251 27.93 -0.53 -22.18
N MET A 252 27.56 -0.31 -23.45
CA MET A 252 26.43 0.56 -23.80
C MET A 252 25.14 0.22 -23.04
N ASP A 253 24.81 -1.07 -22.89
CA ASP A 253 23.58 -1.49 -22.21
C ASP A 253 23.59 -1.19 -20.70
N GLU A 254 24.76 -1.25 -20.06
CA GLU A 254 24.94 -0.90 -18.65
C GLU A 254 24.82 0.62 -18.45
N ILE A 255 25.42 1.41 -19.35
CA ILE A 255 25.33 2.88 -19.33
C ILE A 255 23.89 3.32 -19.52
N VAL A 256 23.19 2.81 -20.53
CA VAL A 256 21.78 3.13 -20.79
C VAL A 256 20.91 2.80 -19.59
N ARG A 257 21.11 1.63 -18.94
CA ARG A 257 20.37 1.25 -17.72
C ARG A 257 20.66 2.21 -16.56
N ALA A 258 21.92 2.60 -16.35
CA ALA A 258 22.30 3.52 -15.29
C ALA A 258 21.71 4.92 -15.51
N VAL A 259 21.73 5.42 -16.75
CA VAL A 259 21.13 6.71 -17.15
C VAL A 259 19.61 6.69 -16.93
N ARG A 260 18.90 5.68 -17.44
CA ARG A 260 17.45 5.51 -17.26
C ARG A 260 17.01 5.43 -15.80
N ALA A 261 17.91 5.00 -14.92
CA ALA A 261 17.63 4.86 -13.51
C ALA A 261 17.98 6.11 -12.68
N CYS A 262 18.40 7.21 -13.33
CA CYS A 262 18.62 8.51 -12.69
C CYS A 262 17.27 9.10 -12.24
N PRO A 263 16.97 9.21 -10.94
CA PRO A 263 15.63 9.57 -10.46
C PRO A 263 15.29 11.05 -10.67
N SER A 264 16.30 11.91 -10.86
CA SER A 264 16.09 13.32 -11.14
C SER A 264 16.07 13.65 -12.62
N GLY A 265 16.40 12.71 -13.51
CA GLY A 265 16.56 12.96 -14.94
C GLY A 265 17.76 13.84 -15.29
N ALA A 266 18.77 13.93 -14.40
CA ALA A 266 19.99 14.70 -14.64
C ALA A 266 20.88 14.07 -15.72
N LEU A 267 20.76 12.75 -15.91
CA LEU A 267 21.50 12.01 -16.93
C LEU A 267 20.60 11.76 -18.15
N SER A 268 21.20 11.84 -19.32
CA SER A 268 20.62 11.44 -20.61
C SER A 268 21.73 10.83 -21.48
N PHE A 269 21.40 10.34 -22.67
CA PHE A 269 22.39 9.86 -23.62
C PHE A 269 22.03 10.22 -25.06
N ALA A 270 23.06 10.27 -25.90
CA ALA A 270 22.94 10.47 -27.33
C ALA A 270 23.55 9.29 -28.10
N ILE A 271 22.93 8.96 -29.23
CA ILE A 271 23.38 7.98 -30.22
C ILE A 271 23.51 8.74 -31.54
N ASP A 272 24.63 8.58 -32.24
CA ASP A 272 24.93 9.30 -33.49
C ASP A 272 24.71 10.82 -33.36
N ASP A 273 25.24 11.40 -32.27
CA ASP A 273 25.12 12.83 -31.90
C ASP A 273 23.69 13.36 -31.73
N ARG A 274 22.70 12.47 -31.66
CA ARG A 274 21.30 12.81 -31.39
C ARG A 274 20.91 12.30 -30.02
N GLU A 275 20.43 13.20 -29.17
CA GLU A 275 19.86 12.81 -27.89
C GLU A 275 18.67 11.87 -28.10
N ALA A 276 18.76 10.68 -27.53
CA ALA A 276 17.73 9.65 -27.60
C ALA A 276 16.76 9.79 -26.43
N ARG A 277 16.12 10.97 -26.31
CA ARG A 277 15.26 11.32 -25.17
C ARG A 277 14.10 10.33 -25.02
N GLU A 278 13.52 9.90 -26.14
CA GLU A 278 12.48 8.88 -26.23
C GLU A 278 12.93 7.50 -25.72
N GLN A 279 14.24 7.28 -25.62
CA GLN A 279 14.80 6.07 -25.01
C GLN A 279 15.22 6.28 -23.57
N VAL A 280 15.45 7.52 -23.11
CA VAL A 280 15.77 7.83 -21.71
C VAL A 280 14.51 7.87 -20.87
N ASP A 281 13.52 8.62 -21.34
CA ASP A 281 12.21 8.74 -20.71
C ASP A 281 11.44 7.42 -20.92
N GLN A 282 10.89 6.88 -19.85
CA GLN A 282 10.25 5.56 -19.84
C GLN A 282 8.74 5.70 -19.76
N ASP A 283 8.01 4.83 -20.45
CA ASP A 283 6.57 4.74 -20.28
C ASP A 283 6.26 4.09 -18.91
N ARG A 284 5.99 4.95 -17.93
CA ARG A 284 5.70 4.57 -16.54
C ARG A 284 4.36 5.17 -16.12
N PRO A 285 3.62 4.50 -15.22
CA PRO A 285 2.43 5.10 -14.65
C PRO A 285 2.76 6.38 -13.88
N ALA A 286 1.82 7.31 -13.87
CA ALA A 286 1.85 8.51 -13.05
C ALA A 286 1.92 8.11 -11.58
N ALA A 287 3.06 8.36 -10.93
CA ALA A 287 3.29 7.94 -9.55
C ALA A 287 4.18 8.92 -8.79
N ILE A 288 3.99 8.94 -7.47
CA ILE A 288 4.81 9.68 -6.52
C ILE A 288 5.36 8.68 -5.49
N GLU A 289 6.67 8.50 -5.46
CA GLU A 289 7.36 7.70 -4.45
C GLU A 289 7.97 8.63 -3.39
N VAL A 290 7.71 8.36 -2.12
CA VAL A 290 8.39 8.99 -0.98
C VAL A 290 9.69 8.24 -0.73
N SER A 291 10.82 8.77 -1.22
CA SER A 291 12.11 8.13 -0.97
C SER A 291 12.51 8.25 0.51
N LYS A 292 13.21 7.22 1.00
CA LYS A 292 13.74 7.18 2.38
C LYS A 292 14.61 8.41 2.63
N ASP A 293 14.28 9.18 3.67
CA ASP A 293 15.10 10.32 4.13
C ASP A 293 15.43 11.33 3.02
N GLY A 294 14.58 11.39 2.00
CA GLY A 294 14.93 11.98 0.71
C GLY A 294 13.77 12.63 -0.02
N PRO A 295 13.95 12.97 -1.31
CA PRO A 295 12.93 13.65 -2.10
C PRO A 295 11.69 12.81 -2.39
N TYR A 296 10.63 13.46 -2.90
CA TYR A 296 9.63 12.75 -3.68
C TYR A 296 10.18 12.45 -5.07
N ARG A 297 10.00 11.24 -5.58
CA ARG A 297 10.33 10.88 -6.96
C ARG A 297 9.04 10.75 -7.74
N VAL A 298 8.91 11.56 -8.78
CA VAL A 298 7.73 11.62 -9.64
C VAL A 298 8.04 10.93 -10.95
N THR A 299 7.13 10.11 -11.45
CA THR A 299 7.22 9.42 -12.76
C THR A 299 5.91 9.55 -13.52
N GLY A 300 5.92 9.18 -14.81
CA GLY A 300 4.72 9.14 -15.65
C GLY A 300 4.21 10.51 -16.07
N SER A 301 5.12 11.46 -16.27
CA SER A 301 4.83 12.77 -16.87
C SER A 301 3.78 13.63 -16.15
N ILE A 302 3.71 13.53 -14.82
CA ILE A 302 2.84 14.41 -14.03
C ILE A 302 3.30 15.87 -14.21
N PRO A 303 2.43 16.80 -14.64
CA PRO A 303 2.78 18.21 -14.77
C PRO A 303 3.14 18.85 -13.42
N LEU A 304 4.10 19.77 -13.45
CA LEU A 304 4.51 20.58 -12.30
C LEU A 304 4.34 22.07 -12.61
N THR A 305 3.55 22.76 -11.80
CA THR A 305 3.34 24.21 -11.90
C THR A 305 3.83 24.95 -10.64
N GLY A 306 4.13 26.23 -10.81
CA GLY A 306 4.45 27.15 -9.73
C GLY A 306 3.20 27.68 -9.01
N ALA A 307 3.42 28.59 -8.06
CA ALA A 307 2.34 29.22 -7.29
C ALA A 307 1.41 30.08 -8.16
N ASP A 308 1.94 30.63 -9.24
CA ASP A 308 1.23 31.40 -10.28
C ASP A 308 0.39 30.53 -11.23
N GLY A 309 0.54 29.20 -11.16
CA GLY A 309 -0.14 28.25 -12.04
C GLY A 309 0.59 28.00 -13.37
N GLU A 310 1.69 28.70 -13.62
CA GLU A 310 2.51 28.50 -14.82
C GLU A 310 3.43 27.27 -14.67
N PRO A 311 3.88 26.65 -15.78
CA PRO A 311 4.83 25.54 -15.73
C PRO A 311 6.11 25.92 -14.97
N GLU A 312 6.52 25.08 -14.02
CA GLU A 312 7.73 25.35 -13.22
C GLU A 312 8.98 25.37 -14.13
N PRO A 313 9.82 26.43 -14.08
CA PRO A 313 11.03 26.52 -14.89
C PRO A 313 12.02 25.38 -14.62
N ARG A 314 12.45 24.72 -15.70
CA ARG A 314 13.36 23.56 -15.69
C ARG A 314 14.71 23.90 -16.30
N ASN A 315 15.76 23.23 -15.80
CA ASN A 315 17.10 23.30 -16.36
C ASN A 315 17.19 22.56 -17.71
N ALA A 316 18.18 22.91 -18.52
CA ALA A 316 18.40 22.31 -19.82
C ALA A 316 18.54 20.77 -19.76
N GLY A 317 17.74 20.05 -20.56
CA GLY A 317 17.78 18.59 -20.60
C GLY A 317 17.04 17.88 -19.46
N SER A 318 16.24 18.60 -18.67
CA SER A 318 15.32 17.99 -17.69
C SER A 318 14.36 17.03 -18.36
N SER A 319 14.17 15.85 -17.75
CA SER A 319 13.08 14.96 -18.13
C SER A 319 11.74 15.59 -17.76
N THR A 320 10.75 15.43 -18.63
CA THR A 320 9.33 15.70 -18.34
C THR A 320 8.65 14.47 -17.77
N GLU A 321 9.18 13.28 -18.04
CA GLU A 321 8.61 12.01 -17.59
C GLU A 321 8.88 11.75 -16.10
N HIS A 322 10.07 12.09 -15.60
CA HIS A 322 10.41 11.93 -14.19
C HIS A 322 11.27 13.06 -13.63
N TYR A 323 11.11 13.33 -12.34
CA TYR A 323 11.89 14.35 -11.61
C TYR A 323 11.82 14.11 -10.10
N SER A 324 12.71 14.78 -9.36
CA SER A 324 12.80 14.66 -7.90
C SER A 324 12.47 15.99 -7.21
N LEU A 325 11.47 16.00 -6.32
CA LEU A 325 11.03 17.18 -5.57
C LEU A 325 11.60 17.19 -4.14
N CYS A 326 12.05 18.36 -3.69
CA CYS A 326 12.59 18.54 -2.35
C CYS A 326 11.52 18.33 -1.29
N ARG A 327 11.84 17.55 -0.27
CA ARG A 327 10.98 17.26 0.89
C ARG A 327 11.53 17.76 2.22
N CYS A 328 12.84 17.96 2.30
CA CYS A 328 13.55 18.38 3.51
C CYS A 328 13.48 19.88 3.80
N GLY A 329 12.93 20.70 2.90
CA GLY A 329 12.93 22.16 3.02
C GLY A 329 14.26 22.86 2.70
N GLN A 330 15.37 22.12 2.58
CA GLN A 330 16.72 22.71 2.50
C GLN A 330 17.36 22.69 1.10
N SER A 331 16.64 22.22 0.06
CA SER A 331 17.21 22.22 -1.30
C SER A 331 17.62 23.62 -1.76
N GLN A 332 18.75 23.72 -2.47
CA GLN A 332 19.18 24.94 -3.13
C GLN A 332 18.46 25.17 -4.47
N ASN A 333 17.92 24.12 -5.10
CA ASN A 333 17.24 24.18 -6.40
C ASN A 333 15.72 23.94 -6.32
N LYS A 334 15.06 24.44 -5.26
CA LYS A 334 13.62 24.23 -5.05
C LYS A 334 12.79 24.66 -6.27
N PRO A 335 11.68 23.98 -6.60
CA PRO A 335 11.11 22.83 -5.89
C PRO A 335 11.88 21.52 -6.09
N PHE A 336 12.84 21.47 -7.01
CA PHE A 336 13.65 20.28 -7.25
C PHE A 336 14.61 19.98 -6.10
N CYS A 337 14.93 18.70 -5.93
CA CYS A 337 15.92 18.26 -4.95
C CYS A 337 17.34 18.49 -5.49
N SER A 338 18.20 19.08 -4.65
CA SER A 338 19.63 19.31 -4.94
C SER A 338 20.55 18.39 -4.12
N GLY A 339 20.01 17.37 -3.46
CA GLY A 339 20.80 16.51 -2.58
C GLY A 339 21.02 17.03 -1.16
N MET A 340 20.59 18.27 -0.85
CA MET A 340 20.80 18.88 0.48
C MET A 340 20.27 18.05 1.66
N HIS A 341 19.29 17.16 1.45
CA HIS A 341 18.76 16.26 2.48
C HIS A 341 19.84 15.41 3.16
N TRP A 342 20.90 15.00 2.43
CA TRP A 342 22.05 14.30 3.01
C TRP A 342 22.85 15.20 3.97
N TYR A 343 23.14 16.44 3.55
CA TYR A 343 23.97 17.37 4.31
C TYR A 343 23.27 17.93 5.55
N VAL A 344 21.94 17.94 5.55
CA VAL A 344 21.14 18.37 6.70
C VAL A 344 20.61 17.21 7.54
N ASP A 345 21.08 15.98 7.27
CA ASP A 345 20.66 14.75 7.93
C ASP A 345 19.13 14.68 8.09
N PHE A 346 18.42 14.91 6.97
CA PHE A 346 16.97 14.92 6.98
C PHE A 346 16.45 13.51 7.22
N GLN A 347 15.68 13.34 8.30
CA GLN A 347 15.06 12.05 8.63
C GLN A 347 13.53 12.17 8.56
N ASP A 348 12.92 11.17 7.95
CA ASP A 348 11.48 10.91 8.03
C ASP A 348 11.22 9.94 9.19
N PRO A 349 10.02 9.91 9.80
CA PRO A 349 9.87 9.34 11.14
C PRO A 349 10.39 7.89 11.23
N PRO A 350 10.99 7.53 12.37
CA PRO A 350 11.82 6.34 12.47
C PRO A 350 11.03 5.08 12.16
N ALA A 351 11.63 4.22 11.33
CA ALA A 351 11.21 2.83 11.23
C ALA A 351 11.33 2.15 12.62
N PRO A 352 10.54 1.12 12.93
CA PRO A 352 10.67 0.36 14.16
C PRO A 352 12.12 -0.11 14.40
N SER A 353 12.51 -0.29 15.67
CA SER A 353 13.89 -0.57 16.07
C SER A 353 14.48 -1.85 15.48
N GLU A 354 13.64 -2.82 15.10
CA GLU A 354 14.04 -4.00 14.32
C GLU A 354 13.22 -4.03 13.01
N PRO A 355 13.88 -3.91 11.84
CA PRO A 355 13.18 -3.90 10.55
C PRO A 355 12.66 -5.30 10.23
N THR A 356 11.53 -5.40 9.52
CA THR A 356 11.09 -6.70 8.96
C THR A 356 12.06 -7.19 7.88
N LEU A 357 12.01 -8.48 7.52
CA LEU A 357 12.77 -8.99 6.36
C LEU A 357 12.39 -8.26 5.07
N PHE A 358 11.13 -7.86 4.92
CA PHE A 358 10.65 -7.07 3.78
C PHE A 358 11.31 -5.70 3.75
N GLN A 359 11.36 -5.00 4.89
CA GLN A 359 12.00 -3.70 5.02
C GLN A 359 13.50 -3.79 4.72
N TRP A 360 14.17 -4.79 5.30
CA TRP A 360 15.60 -5.00 5.10
C TRP A 360 15.94 -5.36 3.66
N ALA A 361 15.13 -6.21 3.01
CA ALA A 361 15.32 -6.58 1.61
C ALA A 361 15.25 -5.38 0.64
N GLY A 362 14.71 -4.24 1.07
CA GLY A 362 14.44 -3.07 0.23
C GLY A 362 13.02 -3.04 -0.33
N GLY A 363 12.08 -3.72 0.33
CA GLY A 363 10.65 -3.70 0.02
C GLY A 363 10.25 -4.37 -1.29
N LEU A 364 9.04 -4.06 -1.74
CA LEU A 364 8.44 -4.63 -2.94
C LEU A 364 9.26 -4.32 -4.22
N PRO A 365 9.85 -3.13 -4.40
CA PRO A 365 10.69 -2.86 -5.56
C PRO A 365 11.89 -3.82 -5.66
N ALA A 366 12.54 -4.16 -4.54
CA ALA A 366 13.67 -5.07 -4.53
C ALA A 366 13.25 -6.51 -4.86
N LEU A 367 12.17 -6.99 -4.22
CA LEU A 367 11.62 -8.32 -4.48
C LEU A 367 11.12 -8.45 -5.93
N THR A 368 10.49 -7.42 -6.48
CA THR A 368 10.03 -7.41 -7.88
C THR A 368 11.18 -7.45 -8.86
N ARG A 369 12.29 -6.73 -8.60
CA ARG A 369 13.50 -6.86 -9.43
C ARG A 369 14.04 -8.29 -9.41
N MET A 370 14.14 -8.89 -8.22
CA MET A 370 14.59 -10.27 -8.05
C MET A 370 13.71 -11.26 -8.82
N THR A 371 12.39 -11.21 -8.65
CA THR A 371 11.49 -12.15 -9.32
C THR A 371 11.46 -11.92 -10.83
N ARG A 372 11.59 -10.68 -11.31
CA ARG A 372 11.73 -10.41 -12.75
C ARG A 372 13.02 -10.99 -13.32
N ILE A 373 14.16 -10.82 -12.64
CA ILE A 373 15.42 -11.47 -13.06
C ILE A 373 15.24 -12.99 -13.09
N PHE A 374 14.64 -13.56 -12.06
CA PHE A 374 14.39 -14.99 -11.98
C PHE A 374 13.55 -15.51 -13.15
N TYR A 375 12.35 -14.96 -13.35
CA TYR A 375 11.38 -15.46 -14.33
C TYR A 375 11.66 -15.03 -15.77
N ALA A 376 12.32 -13.88 -16.00
CA ALA A 376 12.60 -13.39 -17.35
C ALA A 376 13.97 -13.84 -17.89
N LYS A 377 14.95 -14.11 -17.02
CA LYS A 377 16.32 -14.49 -17.43
C LYS A 377 16.62 -15.95 -17.11
N HIS A 378 16.46 -16.37 -15.86
CA HIS A 378 16.96 -17.69 -15.42
C HIS A 378 16.00 -18.84 -15.74
N VAL A 379 14.70 -18.67 -15.51
CA VAL A 379 13.69 -19.72 -15.77
C VAL A 379 13.62 -20.11 -17.26
N PRO A 380 13.56 -19.19 -18.24
CA PRO A 380 13.46 -19.56 -19.66
C PRO A 380 14.75 -20.21 -20.20
N ALA A 381 15.89 -19.93 -19.58
CA ALA A 381 17.18 -20.50 -19.94
C ALA A 381 17.42 -21.90 -19.31
N ASP A 382 16.55 -22.34 -18.40
CA ASP A 382 16.72 -23.57 -17.65
C ASP A 382 15.86 -24.72 -18.21
N PRO A 383 16.46 -25.84 -18.67
CA PRO A 383 15.71 -26.95 -19.26
C PRO A 383 14.70 -27.63 -18.33
N LEU A 384 14.89 -27.58 -17.01
CA LEU A 384 13.98 -28.21 -16.05
C LEU A 384 12.79 -27.30 -15.70
N LEU A 385 13.04 -26.00 -15.58
CA LEU A 385 12.01 -25.04 -15.18
C LEU A 385 11.24 -24.44 -16.34
N ALA A 386 11.86 -24.23 -17.51
CA ALA A 386 11.22 -23.61 -18.66
C ALA A 386 9.88 -24.28 -19.05
N PRO A 387 9.75 -25.62 -19.08
CA PRO A 387 8.47 -26.27 -19.39
C PRO A 387 7.37 -26.01 -18.35
N ILE A 388 7.74 -25.88 -17.07
CA ILE A 388 6.78 -25.66 -15.96
C ILE A 388 6.14 -24.27 -16.07
N PHE A 389 6.92 -23.29 -16.51
CA PHE A 389 6.51 -21.88 -16.57
C PHE A 389 6.20 -21.39 -17.98
N ALA A 390 6.18 -22.26 -18.99
CA ALA A 390 5.97 -21.89 -20.39
C ALA A 390 4.68 -21.09 -20.64
N ASN A 391 3.63 -21.37 -19.86
CA ASN A 391 2.33 -20.70 -19.94
C ASN A 391 2.06 -19.78 -18.73
N MET A 392 3.10 -19.33 -18.03
CA MET A 392 2.93 -18.40 -16.91
C MET A 392 2.35 -17.07 -17.39
N SER A 393 1.50 -16.46 -16.57
CA SER A 393 1.01 -15.12 -16.84
C SER A 393 2.15 -14.10 -16.85
N PRO A 394 2.12 -13.05 -17.69
CA PRO A 394 3.17 -12.02 -17.72
C PRO A 394 3.41 -11.32 -16.38
N ASP A 395 2.37 -11.21 -15.54
CA ASP A 395 2.41 -10.59 -14.20
C ASP A 395 2.80 -11.58 -13.07
N HIS A 396 3.24 -12.79 -13.42
CA HIS A 396 3.68 -13.79 -12.44
C HIS A 396 4.83 -13.30 -11.53
N PRO A 397 5.85 -12.57 -12.03
CA PRO A 397 6.92 -12.03 -11.17
C PRO A 397 6.40 -11.10 -10.06
N GLU A 398 5.45 -10.23 -10.39
CA GLU A 398 4.83 -9.28 -9.46
C GLU A 398 4.00 -10.01 -8.40
N ARG A 399 3.26 -11.06 -8.78
CA ARG A 399 2.51 -11.90 -7.85
C ARG A 399 3.42 -12.59 -6.85
N VAL A 400 4.54 -13.17 -7.31
CA VAL A 400 5.50 -13.83 -6.41
C VAL A 400 6.20 -12.81 -5.51
N ALA A 401 6.52 -11.61 -6.01
CA ALA A 401 7.09 -10.55 -5.20
C ALA A 401 6.13 -10.08 -4.10
N ALA A 402 4.84 -9.94 -4.42
CA ALA A 402 3.81 -9.61 -3.44
C ALA A 402 3.65 -10.71 -2.38
N TRP A 403 3.66 -11.99 -2.78
CA TRP A 403 3.61 -13.12 -1.85
C TRP A 403 4.79 -13.13 -0.88
N LEU A 404 6.01 -12.98 -1.41
CA LEU A 404 7.23 -12.88 -0.60
C LEU A 404 7.19 -11.65 0.31
N GLY A 405 6.70 -10.52 -0.21
CA GLY A 405 6.60 -9.27 0.54
C GLY A 405 5.68 -9.42 1.76
N GLU A 406 4.48 -9.95 1.56
CA GLU A 406 3.54 -10.22 2.65
C GLU A 406 4.12 -11.23 3.66
N THR A 407 4.77 -12.29 3.16
CA THR A 407 5.40 -13.30 4.02
C THR A 407 6.51 -12.71 4.89
N PHE A 408 7.32 -11.81 4.35
CA PHE A 408 8.47 -11.19 5.03
C PHE A 408 8.08 -10.00 5.94
N GLY A 409 6.81 -9.88 6.30
CA GLY A 409 6.32 -8.84 7.20
C GLY A 409 5.96 -7.53 6.50
N GLY A 410 5.83 -7.54 5.17
CA GLY A 410 5.30 -6.43 4.40
C GLY A 410 3.76 -6.36 4.38
N PRO A 411 3.19 -5.45 3.57
CA PRO A 411 1.75 -5.25 3.46
C PRO A 411 1.03 -6.45 2.83
N THR A 412 -0.29 -6.57 3.06
CA THR A 412 -1.16 -7.67 2.62
C THR A 412 -1.54 -7.62 1.13
N VAL A 413 -0.68 -7.03 0.29
CA VAL A 413 -0.95 -6.78 -1.13
C VAL A 413 -1.34 -8.07 -1.86
N TYR A 414 -0.70 -9.20 -1.52
CA TYR A 414 -1.02 -10.46 -2.18
C TYR A 414 -2.40 -10.98 -1.77
N THR A 415 -2.70 -10.95 -0.48
CA THR A 415 -4.01 -11.34 0.04
C THR A 415 -5.12 -10.48 -0.53
N ASP A 416 -4.97 -9.16 -0.47
CA ASP A 416 -6.00 -8.21 -0.89
C ASP A 416 -6.26 -8.25 -2.40
N THR A 417 -5.22 -8.52 -3.20
CA THR A 417 -5.32 -8.49 -4.67
C THR A 417 -5.61 -9.86 -5.29
N TYR A 418 -5.02 -10.92 -4.74
CA TYR A 418 -5.01 -12.24 -5.38
C TYR A 418 -5.75 -13.31 -4.58
N GLY A 419 -6.20 -13.04 -3.35
CA GLY A 419 -6.98 -13.98 -2.54
C GLY A 419 -6.15 -14.89 -1.63
N GLY A 420 -4.92 -14.48 -1.31
CA GLY A 420 -4.15 -15.06 -0.20
C GLY A 420 -3.76 -16.52 -0.38
N TYR A 421 -3.62 -17.24 0.74
CA TYR A 421 -3.10 -18.61 0.77
C TYR A 421 -3.84 -19.57 -0.17
N ASP A 422 -5.17 -19.56 -0.18
CA ASP A 422 -5.98 -20.47 -1.00
C ASP A 422 -5.67 -20.32 -2.49
N ARG A 423 -5.47 -19.07 -2.95
CA ARG A 423 -5.03 -18.81 -4.31
C ARG A 423 -3.66 -19.41 -4.59
N MET A 424 -2.69 -19.19 -3.70
CA MET A 424 -1.31 -19.67 -3.86
C MET A 424 -1.27 -21.20 -3.99
N VAL A 425 -1.98 -21.91 -3.10
CA VAL A 425 -2.07 -23.37 -3.13
C VAL A 425 -2.73 -23.86 -4.42
N GLY A 426 -3.81 -23.21 -4.86
CA GLY A 426 -4.47 -23.51 -6.12
C GLY A 426 -3.56 -23.36 -7.35
N GLN A 427 -2.51 -22.52 -7.28
CA GLN A 427 -1.50 -22.41 -8.35
C GLN A 427 -0.47 -23.55 -8.36
N HIS A 428 -0.42 -24.38 -7.32
CA HIS A 428 0.53 -25.49 -7.20
C HIS A 428 -0.14 -26.86 -7.28
N ALA A 429 -1.41 -26.95 -6.88
CA ALA A 429 -2.19 -28.18 -6.86
C ALA A 429 -2.14 -28.94 -8.20
N GLY A 430 -1.85 -30.24 -8.14
CA GLY A 430 -1.87 -31.14 -9.29
C GLY A 430 -0.72 -30.97 -10.30
N LYS A 431 0.30 -30.16 -10.00
CA LYS A 431 1.45 -29.95 -10.90
C LYS A 431 2.51 -31.06 -10.85
N GLY A 432 2.48 -31.95 -9.86
CA GLY A 432 3.42 -33.08 -9.75
C GLY A 432 4.89 -32.66 -9.75
N LEU A 433 5.24 -31.61 -9.01
CA LEU A 433 6.61 -31.08 -8.97
C LEU A 433 7.56 -32.11 -8.37
N SER A 434 8.71 -32.29 -9.00
CA SER A 434 9.79 -33.17 -8.52
C SER A 434 10.77 -32.44 -7.60
N GLU A 435 11.51 -33.20 -6.79
CA GLU A 435 12.60 -32.65 -5.95
C GLU A 435 13.72 -32.00 -6.77
N GLU A 436 14.01 -32.53 -7.97
CA GLU A 436 15.02 -31.94 -8.86
C GLU A 436 14.59 -30.54 -9.34
N GLN A 437 13.33 -30.40 -9.77
CA GLN A 437 12.76 -29.12 -10.15
C GLN A 437 12.74 -28.13 -8.97
N ARG A 438 12.36 -28.60 -7.78
CA ARG A 438 12.36 -27.77 -6.56
C ARG A 438 13.76 -27.25 -6.21
N ALA A 439 14.74 -28.15 -6.14
CA ALA A 439 16.12 -27.78 -5.83
C ALA A 439 16.68 -26.77 -6.84
N ARG A 440 16.36 -26.97 -8.12
CA ARG A 440 16.78 -26.05 -9.18
C ARG A 440 16.10 -24.68 -9.07
N TRP A 441 14.81 -24.64 -8.76
CA TRP A 441 14.06 -23.41 -8.50
C TRP A 441 14.66 -22.62 -7.34
N ALA A 442 14.91 -23.29 -6.20
CA ALA A 442 15.48 -22.67 -5.01
C ALA A 442 16.88 -22.08 -5.27
N GLN A 443 17.73 -22.81 -6.00
CA GLN A 443 19.07 -22.33 -6.37
C GLN A 443 19.01 -21.06 -7.24
N LEU A 444 18.16 -21.06 -8.25
CA LEU A 444 18.10 -19.98 -9.23
C LEU A 444 17.43 -18.71 -8.67
N ILE A 445 16.44 -18.83 -7.76
CA ILE A 445 15.85 -17.65 -7.12
C ILE A 445 16.83 -16.99 -6.14
N VAL A 446 17.65 -17.77 -5.42
CA VAL A 446 18.72 -17.24 -4.56
C VAL A 446 19.79 -16.53 -5.39
N ARG A 447 20.20 -17.10 -6.52
CA ARG A 447 21.11 -16.41 -7.46
C ARG A 447 20.52 -15.08 -7.96
N SER A 448 19.21 -15.07 -8.24
CA SER A 448 18.52 -13.86 -8.70
C SER A 448 18.49 -12.77 -7.63
N ALA A 449 18.49 -13.15 -6.34
CA ALA A 449 18.58 -12.20 -5.23
C ALA A 449 19.94 -11.46 -5.22
N ASP A 450 21.03 -12.16 -5.55
CA ASP A 450 22.36 -11.55 -5.68
C ASP A 450 22.41 -10.58 -6.86
N GLU A 451 21.92 -11.01 -8.02
CA GLU A 451 21.87 -10.18 -9.22
C GLU A 451 20.95 -8.96 -9.07
N ALA A 452 19.91 -9.06 -8.24
CA ALA A 452 18.99 -7.96 -7.92
C ALA A 452 19.56 -6.96 -6.90
N GLY A 453 20.71 -7.28 -6.29
CA GLY A 453 21.35 -6.48 -5.25
C GLY A 453 20.61 -6.50 -3.91
N LEU A 454 19.97 -7.62 -3.55
CA LEU A 454 19.45 -7.79 -2.19
C LEU A 454 20.62 -7.79 -1.17
N PRO A 455 20.40 -7.38 0.09
CA PRO A 455 21.43 -7.36 1.13
C PRO A 455 22.16 -8.69 1.25
N SER A 456 23.49 -8.70 1.37
CA SER A 456 24.30 -9.93 1.43
C SER A 456 24.82 -10.26 2.82
N ASP A 457 24.32 -9.58 3.85
CA ASP A 457 24.68 -9.87 5.24
C ASP A 457 24.24 -11.29 5.65
N PRO A 458 25.04 -12.01 6.47
CA PRO A 458 24.76 -13.39 6.84
C PRO A 458 23.37 -13.59 7.46
N GLU A 459 22.93 -12.64 8.29
CA GLU A 459 21.66 -12.68 9.02
C GLU A 459 20.47 -12.69 8.07
N PHE A 460 20.39 -11.73 7.15
CA PHE A 460 19.32 -11.69 6.15
C PHE A 460 19.37 -12.89 5.22
N ARG A 461 20.57 -13.27 4.74
CA ARG A 461 20.72 -14.37 3.79
C ARG A 461 20.33 -15.70 4.39
N ALA A 462 20.65 -15.96 5.66
CA ALA A 462 20.21 -17.15 6.36
C ALA A 462 18.68 -17.21 6.46
N ALA A 463 18.04 -16.11 6.86
CA ALA A 463 16.58 -16.04 7.00
C ALA A 463 15.85 -16.21 5.65
N PHE A 464 16.32 -15.52 4.61
CA PHE A 464 15.77 -15.60 3.25
C PHE A 464 15.89 -17.01 2.66
N VAL A 465 17.09 -17.60 2.68
CA VAL A 465 17.33 -18.94 2.12
C VAL A 465 16.52 -20.00 2.87
N SER A 466 16.43 -19.88 4.19
CA SER A 466 15.63 -20.80 5.01
C SER A 466 14.16 -20.79 4.61
N TYR A 467 13.59 -19.62 4.35
CA TYR A 467 12.21 -19.52 3.84
C TYR A 467 12.06 -20.14 2.45
N ILE A 468 12.97 -19.83 1.52
CA ILE A 468 12.92 -20.37 0.16
C ILE A 468 12.97 -21.90 0.18
N GLU A 469 13.84 -22.48 1.01
CA GLU A 469 13.93 -23.93 1.20
C GLU A 469 12.63 -24.48 1.81
N TRP A 470 12.15 -23.89 2.91
CA TRP A 470 10.91 -24.31 3.58
C TRP A 470 9.70 -24.24 2.64
N GLY A 471 9.45 -23.08 2.01
CA GLY A 471 8.29 -22.86 1.14
C GLY A 471 8.33 -23.69 -0.13
N SER A 472 9.51 -23.93 -0.72
CA SER A 472 9.62 -24.77 -1.93
C SER A 472 9.27 -26.24 -1.66
N ARG A 473 9.60 -26.78 -0.47
CA ARG A 473 9.17 -28.14 -0.07
C ARG A 473 7.66 -28.24 0.08
N ILE A 474 7.05 -27.21 0.65
CA ILE A 474 5.59 -27.10 0.77
C ILE A 474 4.94 -27.10 -0.62
N ALA A 475 5.51 -26.37 -1.58
CA ALA A 475 5.01 -26.34 -2.95
C ALA A 475 5.06 -27.74 -3.60
N VAL A 476 6.12 -28.53 -3.36
CA VAL A 476 6.21 -29.92 -3.82
C VAL A 476 5.10 -30.76 -3.19
N GLU A 477 4.94 -30.74 -1.87
CA GLU A 477 3.89 -31.48 -1.17
C GLU A 477 2.48 -31.14 -1.70
N ASN A 478 2.17 -29.85 -1.84
CA ASN A 478 0.87 -29.38 -2.33
C ASN A 478 0.62 -29.74 -3.80
N SER A 479 1.67 -29.98 -4.58
CA SER A 479 1.55 -30.30 -6.01
C SER A 479 1.26 -31.76 -6.31
N GLN A 480 1.43 -32.67 -5.34
CA GLN A 480 1.31 -34.10 -5.57
C GLN A 480 -0.14 -34.52 -5.89
N PRO A 481 -0.34 -35.57 -6.70
CA PRO A 481 -1.64 -36.19 -6.86
C PRO A 481 -2.17 -36.68 -5.51
N GLY A 482 -3.42 -36.33 -5.17
CA GLY A 482 -4.04 -36.71 -3.89
C GLY A 482 -3.61 -35.90 -2.68
N ALA A 483 -2.87 -34.79 -2.87
CA ALA A 483 -2.58 -33.86 -1.78
C ALA A 483 -3.86 -33.17 -1.28
N HIS A 484 -3.99 -33.06 0.04
CA HIS A 484 -5.09 -32.39 0.73
C HIS A 484 -4.53 -31.23 1.58
N PRO A 485 -4.15 -30.11 0.95
CA PRO A 485 -3.62 -28.97 1.68
C PRO A 485 -4.66 -28.40 2.65
N PRO A 486 -4.26 -27.98 3.87
CA PRO A 486 -5.20 -27.39 4.83
C PRO A 486 -5.89 -26.16 4.23
N PRO A 487 -7.23 -26.10 4.22
CA PRO A 487 -7.95 -24.97 3.63
C PRO A 487 -7.86 -23.72 4.51
N HIS A 488 -7.91 -22.53 3.91
CA HIS A 488 -8.07 -21.25 4.59
C HIS A 488 -7.00 -20.92 5.64
N MET A 489 -5.77 -21.42 5.46
CA MET A 489 -4.65 -21.02 6.30
C MET A 489 -4.30 -19.53 6.05
N PRO A 490 -3.81 -18.80 7.05
CA PRO A 490 -3.25 -17.47 6.82
C PRO A 490 -1.99 -17.56 5.95
N VAL A 491 -1.67 -16.46 5.25
CA VAL A 491 -0.35 -16.31 4.62
C VAL A 491 0.72 -16.42 5.71
N PRO A 492 1.75 -17.27 5.53
CA PRO A 492 2.76 -17.46 6.56
C PRO A 492 3.49 -16.15 6.84
N ARG A 493 3.78 -15.87 8.11
CA ARG A 493 4.68 -14.78 8.50
C ARG A 493 6.05 -15.37 8.82
N TRP A 494 7.08 -14.84 8.17
CA TRP A 494 8.46 -15.27 8.33
C TRP A 494 9.31 -14.13 8.87
N TRP A 495 10.08 -14.42 9.93
CA TRP A 495 10.89 -13.44 10.66
C TRP A 495 12.38 -13.79 10.61
N TRP A 496 13.24 -12.95 11.21
CA TRP A 496 14.69 -13.13 11.27
C TRP A 496 15.14 -14.48 11.81
N VAL A 497 14.38 -15.00 12.78
CA VAL A 497 14.56 -16.35 13.30
C VAL A 497 13.48 -17.24 12.69
N CYS A 498 13.87 -18.45 12.28
CA CYS A 498 12.94 -19.46 11.81
C CYS A 498 11.89 -19.74 12.90
N GLY A 499 10.69 -19.20 12.72
CA GLY A 499 9.54 -19.44 13.61
C GLY A 499 8.80 -20.74 13.30
N ALA A 500 9.27 -21.52 12.31
CA ALA A 500 8.70 -22.81 11.98
C ALA A 500 9.21 -23.87 12.96
N THR A 501 8.40 -24.17 13.98
CA THR A 501 8.62 -25.34 14.85
C THR A 501 8.22 -26.63 14.13
N PRO A 502 8.73 -27.80 14.53
CA PRO A 502 8.09 -29.07 14.20
C PRO A 502 6.58 -28.96 14.47
N ASP A 503 5.75 -29.47 13.56
CA ASP A 503 4.27 -29.39 13.60
C ASP A 503 3.63 -28.00 13.43
N ALA A 504 4.39 -26.95 13.07
CA ALA A 504 3.82 -25.63 12.77
C ALA A 504 2.83 -25.63 11.59
N ARG A 505 2.77 -26.71 10.81
CA ARG A 505 1.73 -26.95 9.80
C ARG A 505 1.34 -28.42 9.75
N VAL A 506 0.09 -28.69 9.38
CA VAL A 506 -0.36 -30.02 8.97
C VAL A 506 0.12 -30.30 7.53
N SER A 507 0.76 -31.45 7.30
CA SER A 507 1.23 -31.83 5.95
C SER A 507 0.04 -32.07 5.01
N ALA A 508 0.16 -31.63 3.76
CA ALA A 508 -0.82 -31.90 2.72
C ALA A 508 -0.87 -33.39 2.31
N LEU A 509 0.17 -34.15 2.69
CA LEU A 509 0.26 -35.60 2.48
C LEU A 509 -0.05 -36.39 3.74
N ALA A 510 -0.40 -35.71 4.85
CA ALA A 510 -0.81 -36.39 6.07
C ALA A 510 -1.99 -37.29 5.74
N VAL A 511 -1.87 -38.57 6.11
CA VAL A 511 -3.00 -39.50 6.05
C VAL A 511 -4.10 -38.84 6.87
N GLN A 512 -5.23 -38.52 6.23
CA GLN A 512 -6.43 -38.20 6.96
C GLN A 512 -6.82 -39.47 7.72
N THR A 513 -6.27 -39.63 8.93
CA THR A 513 -6.92 -40.45 9.93
C THR A 513 -8.21 -39.70 10.20
N ASN A 514 -9.26 -40.00 9.42
CA ASN A 514 -10.57 -40.05 10.04
C ASN A 514 -10.34 -40.94 11.25
N PRO A 515 -10.45 -40.45 12.49
CA PRO A 515 -10.94 -41.36 13.48
C PRO A 515 -12.27 -41.78 12.87
N GLU A 516 -12.38 -43.02 12.40
CA GLU A 516 -13.67 -43.67 12.47
C GLU A 516 -14.06 -43.55 13.94
N GLY A 517 -14.75 -42.46 14.26
CA GLY A 517 -15.54 -42.38 15.46
C GLY A 517 -16.38 -43.66 15.47
N PRO A 518 -16.54 -44.29 16.64
CA PRO A 518 -17.10 -45.63 16.75
C PRO A 518 -18.29 -45.78 15.82
N VAL A 519 -18.26 -46.82 14.97
CA VAL A 519 -19.32 -47.12 13.99
C VAL A 519 -20.66 -46.92 14.67
N MET A 520 -21.32 -45.83 14.29
CA MET A 520 -22.48 -45.35 14.99
C MET A 520 -23.66 -46.19 14.52
N THR A 521 -24.07 -47.18 15.32
CA THR A 521 -25.29 -47.94 15.12
C THR A 521 -26.47 -46.98 15.21
N LEU A 522 -27.08 -46.64 14.06
CA LEU A 522 -28.29 -45.86 14.02
C LEU A 522 -29.42 -46.65 14.71
N PRO A 523 -30.20 -46.02 15.61
CA PRO A 523 -31.31 -46.69 16.28
C PRO A 523 -32.37 -47.14 15.28
N ALA A 524 -32.90 -48.36 15.46
CA ALA A 524 -33.97 -48.90 14.64
C ALA A 524 -35.19 -47.95 14.59
N ASN A 525 -36.01 -48.06 13.52
CA ASN A 525 -37.10 -47.11 13.23
C ASN A 525 -38.12 -46.94 14.37
N ASP A 526 -38.24 -47.92 15.27
CA ASP A 526 -39.23 -47.93 16.34
C ASP A 526 -38.63 -47.73 17.74
N ALA A 527 -37.31 -47.49 17.85
CA ALA A 527 -36.64 -47.29 19.13
C ALA A 527 -36.86 -45.87 19.69
N PRO A 528 -37.05 -45.71 21.02
CA PRO A 528 -37.12 -44.41 21.65
C PRO A 528 -35.79 -43.67 21.49
N LEU A 529 -35.86 -42.41 21.05
CA LEU A 529 -34.71 -41.54 20.85
C LEU A 529 -34.50 -40.67 22.09
N SER A 530 -33.24 -40.28 22.33
CA SER A 530 -32.82 -39.33 23.35
C SER A 530 -31.63 -38.55 22.82
N PHE A 531 -31.43 -37.33 23.32
CA PHE A 531 -30.34 -36.51 22.86
C PHE A 531 -29.00 -37.10 23.25
N ASP A 532 -28.82 -37.47 24.52
CA ASP A 532 -27.54 -37.93 25.03
C ASP A 532 -27.02 -39.21 24.39
N ALA A 533 -27.92 -40.17 24.10
CA ALA A 533 -27.53 -41.45 23.51
C ALA A 533 -27.48 -41.41 21.98
N HIS A 534 -28.32 -40.61 21.33
CA HIS A 534 -28.55 -40.74 19.89
C HIS A 534 -28.27 -39.50 19.06
N ILE A 535 -28.47 -38.29 19.59
CA ILE A 535 -28.34 -37.05 18.80
C ILE A 535 -26.99 -36.40 19.02
N ARG A 536 -26.52 -36.34 20.26
CA ARG A 536 -25.21 -35.83 20.63
C ARG A 536 -24.10 -36.57 19.88
N THR A 537 -24.28 -37.88 19.66
CA THR A 537 -23.32 -38.76 18.96
C THR A 537 -23.29 -38.54 17.44
N LEU A 538 -24.32 -37.92 16.84
CA LEU A 538 -24.33 -37.59 15.42
C LEU A 538 -23.34 -36.46 15.08
N PHE A 539 -23.10 -35.55 16.03
CA PHE A 539 -22.20 -34.41 15.88
C PHE A 539 -20.76 -34.75 16.29
N ARG A 540 -19.82 -34.61 15.36
CA ARG A 540 -18.39 -34.84 15.62
C ARG A 540 -17.82 -33.71 16.48
N GLU A 541 -16.67 -33.97 17.11
CA GLU A 541 -15.96 -32.94 17.89
C GLU A 541 -15.62 -31.71 17.03
N MET A 542 -15.23 -31.93 15.77
CA MET A 542 -14.99 -30.86 14.81
C MET A 542 -16.26 -30.04 14.53
N ASP A 543 -17.41 -30.68 14.34
CA ASP A 543 -18.69 -29.99 14.12
C ASP A 543 -19.00 -29.07 15.31
N ARG A 544 -18.81 -29.57 16.53
CA ARG A 544 -18.98 -28.79 17.77
C ARG A 544 -18.03 -27.61 17.82
N ARG A 545 -16.73 -27.82 17.57
CA ARG A 545 -15.72 -26.72 17.58
C ARG A 545 -16.08 -25.63 16.57
N SER A 546 -16.51 -26.03 15.37
CA SER A 546 -16.92 -25.10 14.31
C SER A 546 -18.19 -24.32 14.63
N MET A 547 -19.06 -24.82 15.50
CA MET A 547 -20.31 -24.14 15.88
C MET A 547 -20.27 -23.47 17.25
N LYS A 548 -19.26 -23.75 18.08
CA LYS A 548 -19.17 -23.31 19.49
C LYS A 548 -19.24 -21.80 19.68
N PHE A 549 -18.91 -21.02 18.65
CA PHE A 549 -19.04 -19.56 18.68
C PHE A 549 -20.48 -19.06 18.52
N VAL A 550 -21.41 -19.91 18.06
CA VAL A 550 -22.84 -19.63 17.89
C VAL A 550 -23.66 -20.33 18.99
N PHE A 551 -23.51 -21.64 19.15
CA PHE A 551 -24.13 -22.46 20.22
C PHE A 551 -23.48 -23.85 20.30
N ASP A 552 -23.69 -24.60 21.39
CA ASP A 552 -23.01 -25.89 21.60
C ASP A 552 -23.80 -27.07 21.03
N LEU A 553 -23.27 -27.74 20.00
CA LEU A 553 -23.87 -28.94 19.39
C LEU A 553 -23.91 -30.18 20.31
N TRP A 554 -23.24 -30.14 21.46
CA TRP A 554 -23.37 -31.18 22.49
C TRP A 554 -24.23 -30.74 23.69
N SER A 555 -24.89 -29.58 23.60
CA SER A 555 -25.90 -29.13 24.58
C SER A 555 -27.30 -29.46 24.07
N HIS A 556 -28.06 -30.21 24.87
CA HIS A 556 -29.46 -30.54 24.55
C HIS A 556 -30.29 -29.28 24.35
N ASP A 557 -30.17 -28.30 25.24
CA ASP A 557 -30.94 -27.05 25.21
C ASP A 557 -30.68 -26.25 23.93
N ASP A 558 -29.41 -26.15 23.51
CA ASP A 558 -29.03 -25.40 22.32
C ASP A 558 -29.50 -26.11 21.05
N VAL A 559 -29.24 -27.41 20.93
CA VAL A 559 -29.67 -28.19 19.76
C VAL A 559 -31.19 -28.25 19.68
N SER A 560 -31.89 -28.36 20.81
CA SER A 560 -33.35 -28.35 20.87
C SER A 560 -33.93 -27.00 20.43
N ARG A 561 -33.37 -25.89 20.90
CA ARG A 561 -33.76 -24.52 20.53
C ARG A 561 -33.57 -24.25 19.04
N HIS A 562 -32.51 -24.77 18.44
CA HIS A 562 -32.14 -24.53 17.04
C HIS A 562 -32.50 -25.67 16.07
N ALA A 563 -33.24 -26.69 16.53
CA ALA A 563 -33.40 -27.95 15.81
C ALA A 563 -33.95 -27.81 14.38
N GLU A 564 -34.92 -26.92 14.13
CA GLU A 564 -35.50 -26.71 12.80
C GLU A 564 -34.49 -26.07 11.83
N ALA A 565 -33.71 -25.11 12.31
CA ALA A 565 -32.67 -24.46 11.51
C ALA A 565 -31.52 -25.43 11.19
N ILE A 566 -31.15 -26.26 12.17
CA ILE A 566 -30.17 -27.34 12.00
C ILE A 566 -30.68 -28.34 10.95
N LEU A 567 -31.91 -28.85 11.10
CA LEU A 567 -32.51 -29.79 10.15
C LEU A 567 -32.58 -29.20 8.73
N GLY A 568 -32.92 -27.92 8.60
CA GLY A 568 -32.93 -27.21 7.32
C GLY A 568 -31.55 -27.22 6.64
N ARG A 569 -30.48 -26.94 7.39
CA ARG A 569 -29.10 -26.98 6.87
C ARG A 569 -28.61 -28.39 6.56
N LEU A 570 -28.93 -29.37 7.42
CA LEU A 570 -28.63 -30.78 7.19
C LEU A 570 -29.25 -31.29 5.89
N ARG A 571 -30.52 -30.95 5.62
CA ARG A 571 -31.22 -31.31 4.37
C ARG A 571 -30.64 -30.65 3.12
N GLN A 572 -30.14 -29.43 3.26
CA GLN A 572 -29.49 -28.70 2.18
C GLN A 572 -28.04 -29.16 1.93
N GLY A 573 -27.50 -30.03 2.80
CA GLY A 573 -26.11 -30.45 2.74
C GLY A 573 -25.11 -29.33 3.04
N SER A 574 -25.57 -28.19 3.59
CA SER A 574 -24.74 -27.05 3.95
C SER A 574 -24.15 -27.14 5.37
N MET A 575 -24.50 -28.22 6.09
CA MET A 575 -23.96 -28.55 7.39
C MET A 575 -23.74 -30.07 7.47
N PRO A 576 -22.56 -30.52 7.96
CA PRO A 576 -21.38 -29.73 8.32
C PRO A 576 -20.63 -29.16 7.10
N CYS A 577 -19.75 -28.18 7.32
CA CYS A 577 -19.07 -27.42 6.27
C CYS A 577 -18.09 -28.23 5.41
N ASP A 578 -17.73 -29.42 5.87
CA ASP A 578 -16.80 -30.37 5.23
C ASP A 578 -17.51 -31.51 4.50
N GLY A 579 -18.86 -31.53 4.47
CA GLY A 579 -19.63 -32.50 3.67
C GLY A 579 -21.03 -32.80 4.24
N ALA A 580 -21.97 -33.11 3.36
CA ALA A 580 -23.36 -33.39 3.75
C ALA A 580 -23.49 -34.68 4.57
N TRP A 581 -24.42 -34.70 5.54
CA TRP A 581 -24.78 -35.93 6.25
C TRP A 581 -25.44 -36.96 5.32
N PRO A 582 -25.18 -38.27 5.52
CA PRO A 582 -26.00 -39.32 4.95
C PRO A 582 -27.47 -39.17 5.35
N ARG A 583 -28.38 -39.57 4.46
CA ARG A 583 -29.82 -39.38 4.63
C ARG A 583 -30.34 -40.03 5.91
N GLU A 584 -29.78 -41.18 6.28
CA GLU A 584 -30.16 -41.96 7.44
C GLU A 584 -29.86 -41.23 8.77
N LYS A 585 -28.79 -40.41 8.82
CA LYS A 585 -28.48 -39.58 10.00
C LYS A 585 -29.47 -38.41 10.12
N THR A 586 -29.77 -37.78 8.99
CA THR A 586 -30.76 -36.70 8.92
C THR A 586 -32.16 -37.18 9.33
N ASP A 587 -32.54 -38.40 8.91
CA ASP A 587 -33.82 -39.02 9.26
C ASP A 587 -33.93 -39.30 10.77
N VAL A 588 -32.84 -39.71 11.43
CA VAL A 588 -32.81 -39.88 12.90
C VAL A 588 -32.96 -38.55 13.63
N PHE A 589 -32.28 -37.49 13.16
CA PHE A 589 -32.43 -36.14 13.74
C PHE A 589 -33.85 -35.60 13.58
N GLU A 590 -34.46 -35.80 12.41
CA GLU A 590 -35.85 -35.44 12.15
C GLU A 590 -36.84 -36.22 13.04
N ARG A 591 -36.61 -37.53 13.23
CA ARG A 591 -37.44 -38.35 14.14
C ARG A 591 -37.36 -37.86 15.58
N TRP A 592 -36.18 -37.46 16.05
CA TRP A 592 -36.02 -36.90 17.39
C TRP A 592 -36.76 -35.58 17.57
N ILE A 593 -36.77 -34.71 16.55
CA ILE A 593 -37.58 -33.48 16.55
C ILE A 593 -39.07 -33.83 16.66
N ARG A 594 -39.56 -34.78 15.84
CA ARG A 594 -40.96 -35.23 15.84
C ARG A 594 -41.37 -35.88 17.17
N ALA A 595 -40.43 -36.55 17.85
CA ALA A 595 -40.65 -37.17 19.16
C ALA A 595 -40.69 -36.17 20.33
N GLY A 596 -40.63 -34.86 20.07
CA GLY A 596 -40.68 -33.83 21.11
C GLY A 596 -39.32 -33.53 21.75
N LYS A 597 -38.21 -33.85 21.06
CA LYS A 597 -36.83 -33.53 21.46
C LYS A 597 -36.44 -34.04 22.86
N PRO A 598 -36.68 -35.33 23.19
CA PRO A 598 -36.32 -35.90 24.48
C PRO A 598 -34.81 -35.74 24.77
N ALA A 599 -34.48 -35.36 26.00
CA ALA A 599 -33.09 -35.24 26.47
C ALA A 599 -32.37 -36.61 26.47
#